data_AF-A0A0K9NHG4-F1
#
_entry.id   AF-A0A0K9NHG4-F1
#
_cell.length_a   1.000
_cell.length_b   1.000
_cell.length_c   1.000
_cell.angle_alpha   90.00
_cell.angle_beta   90.00
_cell.angle_gamma   90.00
#
_symmetry.space_group_name_H-M   'P 1'
#
loop_
_entity.id
_entity.type
_entity.pdbx_description
1 polymer ?
#
loop_
_entity_poly.entity_id
_entity_poly.type
_entity_poly.pdbx_seq_one_letter_code
_entity_poly.pdbx_strand_id
1 'polypeptide(L)'
;MKKLKMIEQPVVKGLGKQFGLPKGIKKVDNKSNLKENSTCNGSESGAVCKNSEKEMILQDLLSNKAFTVLKESKIDLHIKTPNELIEMAHAYYADFALPKLVVDFGSLELSPVDGRTLTDFMHTRDLQMHSLRHVVELSDKLPHAQSLCIHEMIARAYKHILQAVIASVNVVEDFARSIATCLNFLLGTSTVEEDSKLKQ
;
A
#
# COMPACT_ATOMS: atom_id res chain seq x y z
N MET A 1 50.54 37.71 -21.10
CA MET A 1 49.14 37.54 -21.57
C MET A 1 48.71 36.09 -21.45
N LYS A 2 47.74 35.83 -20.57
CA LYS A 2 46.68 34.79 -20.55
C LYS A 2 46.34 34.48 -19.09
N LYS A 3 45.19 35.00 -18.65
CA LYS A 3 44.63 34.85 -17.29
C LYS A 3 44.29 33.37 -17.04
N LEU A 4 44.74 32.83 -15.91
CA LEU A 4 44.20 31.61 -15.32
C LEU A 4 42.77 31.89 -14.84
N LYS A 5 41.81 31.15 -15.38
CA LYS A 5 40.40 31.20 -14.98
C LYS A 5 40.22 30.19 -13.85
N MET A 6 40.03 30.69 -12.63
CA MET A 6 39.57 29.89 -11.50
C MET A 6 38.16 29.41 -11.82
N ILE A 7 37.96 28.08 -11.79
CA ILE A 7 36.63 27.47 -11.89
C ILE A 7 36.06 27.49 -10.47
N GLU A 8 35.08 28.36 -10.28
CA GLU A 8 34.32 28.52 -9.05
C GLU A 8 33.38 27.31 -8.89
N GLN A 9 33.46 26.62 -7.74
CA GLN A 9 32.53 25.53 -7.42
C GLN A 9 31.16 26.10 -7.04
N PRO A 10 30.04 25.53 -7.53
CA PRO A 10 28.74 25.91 -7.01
C PRO A 10 28.52 25.32 -5.61
N VAL A 11 28.26 26.22 -4.66
CA VAL A 11 27.84 25.92 -3.28
C VAL A 11 26.57 25.08 -3.30
N VAL A 12 26.66 23.82 -2.87
CA VAL A 12 25.49 22.96 -2.61
C VAL A 12 24.73 23.50 -1.40
N LYS A 13 23.63 24.21 -1.67
CA LYS A 13 22.62 24.54 -0.66
C LYS A 13 21.82 23.27 -0.34
N GLY A 14 22.06 22.73 0.85
CA GLY A 14 21.23 21.67 1.41
C GLY A 14 19.76 22.12 1.52
N LEU A 15 18.84 21.29 1.06
CA LEU A 15 17.40 21.49 1.26
C LEU A 15 16.97 20.92 2.62
N GLY A 16 17.49 21.52 3.69
CA GLY A 16 16.83 21.49 4.98
C GLY A 16 15.61 22.41 4.93
N LYS A 17 14.48 21.93 4.42
CA LYS A 17 13.20 22.63 4.58
C LYS A 17 12.47 22.03 5.76
N GLN A 18 12.51 22.75 6.87
CA GLN A 18 11.83 22.45 8.11
C GLN A 18 10.32 22.59 7.83
N PHE A 19 9.63 21.46 7.65
CA PHE A 19 8.17 21.49 7.54
C PHE A 19 7.58 21.59 8.94
N GLY A 20 6.88 22.71 9.15
CA GLY A 20 6.26 23.04 10.42
C GLY A 20 5.18 22.04 10.83
N LEU A 21 5.11 21.86 12.15
CA LEU A 21 4.10 21.09 12.87
C LEU A 21 2.66 21.57 12.51
N PRO A 22 1.74 20.70 12.07
CA PRO A 22 0.33 21.08 11.94
C PRO A 22 -0.29 21.24 13.34
N LYS A 23 -0.53 22.49 13.75
CA LYS A 23 -1.36 22.82 14.92
C LYS A 23 -2.82 23.00 14.50
N GLY A 24 -3.70 22.29 15.20
CA GLY A 24 -5.07 22.75 15.50
C GLY A 24 -6.17 22.33 14.53
N ILE A 25 -6.82 21.20 14.79
CA ILE A 25 -8.20 20.99 14.35
C ILE A 25 -9.09 21.80 15.31
N LYS A 26 -9.67 22.88 14.79
CA LYS A 26 -10.75 23.62 15.46
C LYS A 26 -12.00 22.73 15.48
N LYS A 27 -12.63 22.64 16.65
CA LYS A 27 -13.97 22.07 16.83
C LYS A 27 -14.94 22.83 15.92
N VAL A 28 -15.69 22.10 15.11
CA VAL A 28 -16.86 22.64 14.42
C VAL A 28 -18.05 22.49 15.35
N ASP A 29 -18.41 23.61 15.99
CA ASP A 29 -19.70 23.79 16.64
C ASP A 29 -20.76 23.97 15.55
N ASN A 30 -21.78 23.12 15.53
CA ASN A 30 -22.97 23.38 14.73
C ASN A 30 -24.14 23.65 15.67
N LYS A 31 -24.36 24.95 15.93
CA LYS A 31 -25.46 25.47 16.71
C LYS A 31 -26.70 25.59 15.81
N SER A 32 -27.73 24.90 16.26
CA SER A 32 -29.13 24.94 15.87
C SER A 32 -29.66 26.30 15.41
N ASN A 33 -30.54 26.26 14.40
CA ASN A 33 -31.78 27.04 14.38
C ASN A 33 -32.71 26.54 13.26
N LEU A 34 -33.82 25.87 13.62
CA LEU A 34 -35.13 26.20 13.08
C LEU A 34 -36.22 25.79 14.09
N LYS A 35 -37.21 26.66 14.21
CA LYS A 35 -38.22 26.72 15.27
C LYS A 35 -39.27 25.61 15.18
N GLU A 36 -39.82 25.34 16.36
CA GLU A 36 -41.02 24.58 16.70
C GLU A 36 -42.20 24.81 15.73
N ASN A 37 -42.91 23.73 15.36
CA ASN A 37 -44.26 23.45 15.89
C ASN A 37 -44.87 22.21 15.20
N SER A 38 -45.11 21.12 15.95
CA SER A 38 -46.31 20.25 15.87
C SER A 38 -46.07 18.91 16.56
N THR A 39 -46.70 18.74 17.71
CA THR A 39 -46.92 17.49 18.44
C THR A 39 -47.51 16.37 17.56
N CYS A 40 -46.94 15.16 17.62
CA CYS A 40 -47.67 13.92 17.90
C CYS A 40 -46.75 12.69 18.06
N ASN A 41 -47.04 11.91 19.10
CA ASN A 41 -46.34 10.75 19.68
C ASN A 41 -46.05 9.57 18.73
N GLY A 42 -44.98 8.82 19.00
CA GLY A 42 -44.94 7.37 18.68
C GLY A 42 -43.58 6.77 18.31
N SER A 43 -42.94 6.10 19.28
CA SER A 43 -41.95 5.01 19.16
C SER A 43 -40.54 5.31 18.60
N GLU A 44 -39.65 5.81 19.46
CA GLU A 44 -38.17 5.75 19.30
C GLU A 44 -37.57 4.41 19.79
N SER A 45 -38.13 3.26 19.40
CA SER A 45 -37.66 1.94 19.92
C SER A 45 -36.80 1.14 18.92
N GLY A 46 -36.61 1.62 17.69
CA GLY A 46 -35.92 0.86 16.63
C GLY A 46 -34.39 0.94 16.61
N ALA A 47 -33.80 2.02 17.14
CA ALA A 47 -32.35 2.26 17.06
C ALA A 47 -31.56 1.66 18.25
N VAL A 48 -32.17 1.68 19.45
CA VAL A 48 -31.55 1.15 20.67
C VAL A 48 -31.46 -0.38 20.65
N CYS A 49 -32.46 -1.05 20.07
CA CYS A 49 -32.51 -2.52 20.02
C CYS A 49 -31.43 -3.11 19.09
N LYS A 50 -31.18 -2.48 17.94
CA LYS A 50 -30.17 -2.96 16.97
C LYS A 50 -28.75 -2.82 17.47
N ASN A 51 -28.43 -1.76 18.22
CA ASN A 51 -27.09 -1.59 18.78
C ASN A 51 -26.81 -2.63 19.88
N SER A 52 -27.81 -2.97 20.70
CA SER A 52 -27.68 -4.00 21.74
C SER A 52 -27.34 -5.38 21.18
N GLU A 53 -27.95 -5.76 20.04
CA GLU A 53 -27.67 -7.04 19.38
C GLU A 53 -26.27 -7.09 18.77
N LYS A 54 -25.82 -6.00 18.12
CA LYS A 54 -24.47 -5.89 17.56
C LYS A 54 -23.38 -5.95 18.65
N GLU A 55 -23.64 -5.29 19.77
CA GLU A 55 -22.75 -5.24 20.94
C GLU A 55 -22.60 -6.65 21.56
N MET A 56 -23.69 -7.44 21.65
CA MET A 56 -23.65 -8.82 22.14
C MET A 56 -22.80 -9.75 21.27
N ILE A 57 -22.89 -9.64 19.93
CA ILE A 57 -22.13 -10.51 19.01
C ILE A 57 -20.61 -10.31 19.19
N LEU A 58 -20.17 -9.06 19.31
CA LEU A 58 -18.74 -8.76 19.49
C LEU A 58 -18.25 -9.07 20.90
N GLN A 59 -19.12 -8.90 21.90
CA GLN A 59 -18.83 -9.28 23.29
C GLN A 59 -18.66 -10.80 23.43
N ASP A 60 -19.42 -11.61 22.68
CA ASP A 60 -19.28 -13.07 22.68
C ASP A 60 -17.99 -13.55 21.98
N LEU A 61 -17.46 -12.80 21.02
CA LEU A 61 -16.23 -13.13 20.27
C LEU A 61 -14.95 -12.68 20.97
N LEU A 62 -15.03 -11.71 21.88
CA LEU A 62 -13.89 -11.11 22.56
C LEU A 62 -13.83 -11.52 24.03
N SER A 63 -12.62 -11.51 24.61
CA SER A 63 -12.52 -11.55 26.08
C SER A 63 -13.13 -10.29 26.68
N ASN A 64 -13.81 -10.42 27.82
CA ASN A 64 -14.38 -9.29 28.58
C ASN A 64 -13.38 -8.12 28.74
N LYS A 65 -12.09 -8.41 28.98
CA LYS A 65 -11.05 -7.37 29.09
C LYS A 65 -10.86 -6.58 27.79
N ALA A 66 -10.83 -7.26 26.64
CA ALA A 66 -10.64 -6.62 25.34
C ALA A 66 -11.86 -5.77 24.96
N PHE A 67 -13.06 -6.25 25.28
CA PHE A 67 -14.30 -5.52 25.03
C PHE A 67 -14.39 -4.22 25.84
N THR A 68 -14.01 -4.25 27.13
CA THR A 68 -13.98 -3.03 27.96
C THR A 68 -13.00 -1.98 27.41
N VAL A 69 -11.79 -2.40 27.00
CA VAL A 69 -10.81 -1.51 26.37
C VAL A 69 -11.36 -0.90 25.07
N LEU A 70 -12.07 -1.70 24.27
CA LEU A 70 -12.70 -1.23 23.04
C LEU A 70 -13.78 -0.18 23.32
N LYS A 71 -14.59 -0.37 24.37
CA LYS A 71 -15.62 0.58 24.81
C LYS A 71 -15.02 1.89 25.33
N GLU A 72 -13.92 1.80 26.07
CA GLU A 72 -13.20 2.98 26.61
C GLU A 72 -12.46 3.79 25.54
N SER A 73 -12.18 3.20 24.36
CA SER A 73 -11.43 3.85 23.28
C SER A 73 -12.12 5.08 22.67
N LYS A 74 -13.45 5.25 22.86
CA LYS A 74 -14.28 6.32 22.26
C LYS A 74 -14.25 6.38 20.73
N ILE A 75 -13.88 5.27 20.06
CA ILE A 75 -13.86 5.14 18.59
C ILE A 75 -15.16 4.47 18.09
N ASP A 76 -16.10 4.18 18.99
CA ASP A 76 -17.40 3.54 18.70
C ASP A 76 -17.30 2.22 17.90
N LEU A 77 -16.14 1.56 17.95
CA LEU A 77 -15.93 0.26 17.31
C LEU A 77 -16.70 -0.86 18.04
N HIS A 78 -16.99 -0.68 19.33
CA HIS A 78 -17.70 -1.66 20.16
C HIS A 78 -19.18 -1.87 19.77
N ILE A 79 -19.78 -0.93 19.03
CA ILE A 79 -21.18 -1.02 18.55
C ILE A 79 -21.28 -1.48 17.08
N LYS A 80 -20.15 -1.75 16.43
CA LYS A 80 -20.11 -2.26 15.05
C LYS A 80 -20.29 -3.76 15.03
N THR A 81 -20.64 -4.34 13.89
CA THR A 81 -20.57 -5.81 13.69
C THR A 81 -19.17 -6.24 13.27
N PRO A 82 -18.78 -7.52 13.43
CA PRO A 82 -17.51 -8.02 12.90
C PRO A 82 -17.33 -7.74 11.40
N ASN A 83 -18.38 -7.88 10.59
CA ASN A 83 -18.33 -7.59 9.16
C ASN A 83 -18.07 -6.10 8.88
N GLU A 84 -18.77 -5.20 9.59
CA GLU A 84 -18.53 -3.76 9.49
C GLU A 84 -17.08 -3.39 9.90
N LEU A 85 -16.52 -4.06 10.91
CA LEU A 85 -15.12 -3.87 11.31
C LEU A 85 -14.15 -4.32 10.21
N ILE A 86 -14.41 -5.47 9.59
CA ILE A 86 -13.61 -5.99 8.47
C ILE A 86 -13.64 -5.03 7.28
N GLU A 87 -14.83 -4.55 6.91
CA GLU A 87 -15.00 -3.55 5.83
C GLU A 87 -14.23 -2.26 6.14
N MET A 88 -14.34 -1.74 7.36
CA MET A 88 -13.59 -0.56 7.78
C MET A 88 -12.08 -0.81 7.78
N ALA A 89 -11.61 -1.99 8.17
CA ALA A 89 -10.20 -2.35 8.11
C ALA A 89 -9.68 -2.39 6.67
N HIS A 90 -10.45 -2.97 5.74
CA HIS A 90 -10.12 -2.96 4.32
C HIS A 90 -10.12 -1.56 3.72
N ALA A 91 -11.09 -0.71 4.08
CA ALA A 91 -11.12 0.69 3.67
C ALA A 91 -9.90 1.46 4.20
N TYR A 92 -9.55 1.29 5.48
CA TYR A 92 -8.33 1.90 6.04
C TYR A 92 -7.07 1.46 5.29
N TYR A 93 -6.98 0.17 4.98
CA TYR A 93 -5.84 -0.40 4.27
C TYR A 93 -5.67 0.25 2.88
N ALA A 94 -6.74 0.33 2.09
CA ALA A 94 -6.73 0.88 0.74
C ALA A 94 -6.59 2.41 0.73
N ASP A 95 -7.38 3.11 1.55
CA ASP A 95 -7.56 4.57 1.44
C ASP A 95 -6.53 5.36 2.26
N PHE A 96 -5.85 4.72 3.22
CA PHE A 96 -4.91 5.41 4.13
C PHE A 96 -3.55 4.74 4.20
N ALA A 97 -3.49 3.43 4.45
CA ALA A 97 -2.22 2.75 4.71
C ALA A 97 -1.32 2.71 3.45
N LEU A 98 -1.89 2.34 2.30
CA LEU A 98 -1.15 2.32 1.02
C LEU A 98 -0.78 3.73 0.52
N PRO A 99 -1.68 4.73 0.50
CA PRO A 99 -1.32 6.10 0.14
C PRO A 99 -0.22 6.68 1.02
N LYS A 100 -0.25 6.40 2.32
CA LYS A 100 0.81 6.84 3.24
C LYS A 100 2.17 6.26 2.86
N LEU A 101 2.26 4.98 2.50
CA LEU A 101 3.51 4.40 2.02
C LEU A 101 4.04 5.13 0.77
N VAL A 102 3.16 5.44 -0.18
CA VAL A 102 3.55 6.16 -1.42
C VAL A 102 4.01 7.58 -1.11
N VAL A 103 3.38 8.25 -0.15
CA VAL A 103 3.84 9.56 0.35
C VAL A 103 5.24 9.44 0.94
N ASP A 104 5.50 8.41 1.74
CA ASP A 104 6.82 8.17 2.35
C ASP A 104 7.90 7.88 1.29
N PHE A 105 7.54 7.24 0.16
CA PHE A 105 8.42 7.12 -1.01
C PHE A 105 8.67 8.46 -1.70
N GLY A 106 7.63 9.28 -1.87
CA GLY A 106 7.74 10.58 -2.53
C GLY A 106 8.48 11.62 -1.71
N SER A 107 8.42 11.53 -0.38
CA SER A 107 9.18 12.38 0.54
C SER A 107 10.62 11.89 0.76
N LEU A 108 10.96 10.70 0.25
CA LEU A 108 12.23 10.01 0.49
C LEU A 108 12.46 9.67 1.98
N GLU A 109 11.41 9.64 2.80
CA GLU A 109 11.50 9.04 4.14
C GLU A 109 11.79 7.55 4.05
N LEU A 110 11.25 6.90 3.01
CA LEU A 110 11.58 5.56 2.58
C LEU A 110 12.03 5.62 1.11
N SER A 111 13.12 4.97 0.76
CA SER A 111 13.60 4.93 -0.63
C SER A 111 14.03 3.51 -0.98
N PRO A 112 13.12 2.68 -1.51
CA PRO A 112 13.47 1.30 -1.84
C PRO A 112 14.41 1.29 -3.05
N VAL A 113 15.56 0.63 -2.89
CA VAL A 113 16.57 0.51 -3.95
C VAL A 113 16.35 -0.76 -4.78
N ASP A 114 15.83 -1.80 -4.15
CA ASP A 114 15.62 -3.12 -4.72
C ASP A 114 14.35 -3.79 -4.16
N GLY A 115 13.98 -4.93 -4.76
CA GLY A 115 12.79 -5.69 -4.34
C GLY A 115 12.86 -6.17 -2.88
N ARG A 116 14.07 -6.41 -2.36
CA ARG A 116 14.30 -6.75 -0.95
C ARG A 116 13.92 -5.60 -0.04
N THR A 117 14.49 -4.41 -0.28
CA THR A 117 14.19 -3.22 0.52
C THR A 117 12.73 -2.79 0.37
N LEU A 118 12.14 -2.92 -0.83
CA LEU A 118 10.71 -2.71 -1.05
C LEU A 118 9.86 -3.64 -0.16
N THR A 119 10.19 -4.92 -0.12
CA THR A 119 9.50 -5.91 0.72
C THR A 119 9.65 -5.58 2.20
N ASP A 120 10.84 -5.17 2.64
CA ASP A 120 11.10 -4.79 4.04
C ASP A 120 10.24 -3.57 4.44
N PHE A 121 10.12 -2.55 3.57
CA PHE A 121 9.29 -1.38 3.84
C PHE A 121 7.79 -1.69 3.86
N MET A 122 7.31 -2.55 2.97
CA MET A 122 5.93 -3.03 2.99
C MET A 122 5.63 -3.75 4.32
N HIS A 123 6.45 -4.72 4.69
CA HIS A 123 6.21 -5.51 5.90
C HIS A 123 6.39 -4.71 7.19
N THR A 124 7.31 -3.74 7.24
CA THR A 124 7.49 -2.86 8.42
C THR A 124 6.25 -1.97 8.68
N ARG A 125 5.40 -1.78 7.67
CA ARG A 125 4.13 -1.05 7.77
C ARG A 125 2.90 -1.98 7.82
N ASP A 126 3.11 -3.27 8.06
CA ASP A 126 2.08 -4.32 8.06
C ASP A 126 1.30 -4.40 6.74
N LEU A 127 1.94 -4.01 5.64
CA LEU A 127 1.35 -4.07 4.31
C LEU A 127 1.70 -5.39 3.63
N GLN A 128 0.71 -5.93 2.93
CA GLN A 128 0.77 -7.19 2.23
C GLN A 128 1.31 -6.99 0.81
N MET A 129 2.23 -7.86 0.39
CA MET A 129 2.85 -7.76 -0.94
C MET A 129 1.86 -7.92 -2.11
N HIS A 130 0.70 -8.52 -1.90
CA HIS A 130 -0.32 -8.64 -2.95
C HIS A 130 -0.93 -7.29 -3.34
N SER A 131 -0.83 -6.27 -2.47
CA SER A 131 -1.33 -4.93 -2.77
C SER A 131 -0.34 -4.05 -3.55
N LEU A 132 0.78 -4.61 -4.01
CA LEU A 132 1.74 -3.89 -4.86
C LEU A 132 1.09 -3.27 -6.09
N ARG A 133 0.08 -3.92 -6.69
CA ARG A 133 -0.67 -3.34 -7.81
C ARG A 133 -1.28 -1.98 -7.44
N HIS A 134 -1.88 -1.87 -6.27
CA HIS A 134 -2.49 -0.64 -5.82
C HIS A 134 -1.43 0.42 -5.49
N VAL A 135 -0.28 0.01 -4.96
CA VAL A 135 0.88 0.91 -4.77
C VAL A 135 1.36 1.47 -6.11
N VAL A 136 1.40 0.65 -7.18
CA VAL A 136 1.72 1.11 -8.55
C VAL A 136 0.70 2.14 -9.03
N GLU A 137 -0.60 1.88 -8.87
CA GLU A 137 -1.68 2.79 -9.28
C GLU A 137 -1.58 4.15 -8.56
N LEU A 138 -1.23 4.15 -7.27
CA LEU A 138 -1.04 5.37 -6.46
C LEU A 138 0.28 6.11 -6.72
N SER A 139 1.29 5.44 -7.29
CA SER A 139 2.65 5.97 -7.47
C SER A 139 2.86 6.65 -8.84
N ASP A 140 1.82 7.21 -9.46
CA ASP A 140 1.83 7.82 -10.80
C ASP A 140 2.97 8.85 -11.02
N LYS A 141 3.33 9.57 -9.95
CA LYS A 141 4.40 10.58 -9.96
C LYS A 141 5.78 10.05 -9.57
N LEU A 142 5.89 8.75 -9.29
CA LEU A 142 7.11 8.07 -8.84
C LEU A 142 7.46 6.92 -9.82
N PRO A 143 7.92 7.24 -11.04
CA PRO A 143 8.17 6.22 -12.08
C PRO A 143 9.19 5.17 -11.63
N HIS A 144 10.16 5.54 -10.80
CA HIS A 144 11.12 4.60 -10.22
C HIS A 144 10.44 3.59 -9.29
N ALA A 145 9.56 4.05 -8.40
CA ALA A 145 8.82 3.19 -7.47
C ALA A 145 7.83 2.29 -8.23
N GLN A 146 7.15 2.80 -9.26
CA GLN A 146 6.29 1.99 -10.12
C GLN A 146 7.06 0.88 -10.82
N SER A 147 8.17 1.21 -11.49
CA SER A 147 9.02 0.22 -12.16
C SER A 147 9.50 -0.84 -11.18
N LEU A 148 9.94 -0.44 -9.98
CA LEU A 148 10.38 -1.37 -8.96
C LEU A 148 9.27 -2.31 -8.50
N CYS A 149 8.07 -1.78 -8.22
CA CYS A 149 6.92 -2.59 -7.81
C CYS A 149 6.49 -3.57 -8.92
N ILE A 150 6.49 -3.13 -10.18
CA ILE A 150 6.17 -3.98 -11.34
C ILE A 150 7.22 -5.10 -11.48
N HIS A 151 8.51 -4.78 -11.39
CA HIS A 151 9.57 -5.78 -11.45
C HIS A 151 9.46 -6.79 -10.31
N GLU A 152 9.13 -6.35 -9.09
CA GLU A 152 8.90 -7.25 -7.96
C GLU A 152 7.70 -8.18 -8.19
N MET A 153 6.59 -7.65 -8.76
CA MET A 153 5.44 -8.47 -9.14
C MET A 153 5.80 -9.53 -10.20
N ILE A 154 6.56 -9.13 -11.23
CA ILE A 154 7.04 -10.04 -12.28
C ILE A 154 7.95 -11.12 -11.68
N ALA A 155 8.94 -10.74 -10.87
CA ALA A 155 9.86 -11.68 -10.24
C ALA A 155 9.13 -12.72 -9.38
N ARG A 156 8.11 -12.29 -8.61
CA ARG A 156 7.28 -13.19 -7.80
C ARG A 156 6.47 -14.16 -8.65
N ALA A 157 5.83 -13.68 -9.72
CA ALA A 157 5.09 -14.55 -10.64
C ALA A 157 6.04 -15.54 -11.33
N TYR A 158 7.18 -15.05 -11.81
CA TYR A 158 8.14 -15.84 -12.56
C TYR A 158 8.81 -16.92 -11.72
N LYS A 159 9.02 -16.68 -10.42
CA LYS A 159 9.47 -17.72 -9.48
C LYS A 159 8.58 -18.96 -9.54
N HIS A 160 7.26 -18.77 -9.56
CA HIS A 160 6.32 -19.90 -9.62
C HIS A 160 6.32 -20.60 -10.99
N ILE A 161 6.50 -19.84 -12.07
CA ILE A 161 6.70 -20.41 -13.41
C ILE A 161 7.96 -21.28 -13.45
N LEU A 162 9.09 -20.76 -12.95
CA LEU A 162 10.35 -21.49 -12.89
C LEU A 162 10.21 -22.77 -12.04
N GLN A 163 9.51 -22.70 -10.90
CA GLN A 163 9.20 -23.89 -10.09
C GLN A 163 8.41 -24.93 -10.86
N ALA A 164 7.38 -24.52 -11.62
CA ALA A 164 6.59 -25.42 -12.45
C ALA A 164 7.44 -26.05 -13.58
N VAL A 165 8.31 -25.26 -14.23
CA VAL A 165 9.24 -25.76 -15.25
C VAL A 165 10.15 -26.82 -14.65
N ILE A 166 10.81 -26.54 -13.51
CA ILE A 166 11.67 -27.50 -12.82
C ILE A 166 10.90 -28.78 -12.47
N ALA A 167 9.67 -28.65 -11.96
CA ALA A 167 8.85 -29.82 -11.61
C ALA A 167 8.42 -30.67 -12.82
N SER A 168 8.42 -30.10 -14.03
CA SER A 168 8.04 -30.81 -15.27
C SER A 168 9.18 -31.58 -15.94
N VAL A 169 10.43 -31.36 -15.52
CA VAL A 169 11.61 -32.01 -16.11
C VAL A 169 11.77 -33.41 -15.53
N ASN A 170 11.56 -34.42 -16.38
CA ASN A 170 11.67 -35.84 -15.99
C ASN A 170 13.09 -36.42 -16.20
N VAL A 171 13.94 -35.74 -16.97
CA VAL A 171 15.30 -36.18 -17.32
C VAL A 171 16.30 -35.22 -16.69
N VAL A 172 17.19 -35.74 -15.83
CA VAL A 172 18.09 -34.89 -15.04
C VAL A 172 19.04 -34.06 -15.91
N GLU A 173 19.44 -34.59 -17.07
CA GLU A 173 20.32 -33.91 -18.03
C GLU A 173 19.67 -32.64 -18.64
N ASP A 174 18.34 -32.58 -18.67
CA ASP A 174 17.59 -31.45 -19.24
C ASP A 174 17.34 -30.31 -18.24
N PHE A 175 17.68 -30.48 -16.95
CA PHE A 175 17.46 -29.44 -15.93
C PHE A 175 18.19 -28.15 -16.28
N ALA A 176 19.50 -28.24 -16.56
CA ALA A 176 20.31 -27.07 -16.84
C ALA A 176 19.78 -26.32 -18.08
N ARG A 177 19.41 -27.06 -19.14
CA ARG A 177 18.83 -26.49 -20.36
C ARG A 177 17.49 -25.81 -20.08
N SER A 178 16.61 -26.45 -19.32
CA SER A 178 15.27 -25.94 -19.01
C SER A 178 15.33 -24.70 -18.13
N ILE A 179 16.19 -24.71 -17.10
CA ILE A 179 16.42 -23.54 -16.23
C ILE A 179 17.03 -22.40 -17.03
N ALA A 180 18.08 -22.65 -17.83
CA ALA A 180 18.73 -21.61 -18.63
C ALA A 180 17.74 -21.00 -19.64
N THR A 181 16.96 -21.83 -20.33
CA THR A 181 15.93 -21.37 -21.27
C THR A 181 14.88 -20.52 -20.55
N CYS A 182 14.37 -20.98 -19.42
CA CYS A 182 13.41 -20.24 -18.61
C CYS A 182 13.99 -18.90 -18.12
N LEU A 183 15.24 -18.86 -17.64
CA LEU A 183 15.84 -17.60 -17.20
C LEU A 183 16.14 -16.65 -18.37
N ASN A 184 16.52 -17.18 -19.54
CA ASN A 184 16.70 -16.38 -20.75
C ASN A 184 15.39 -15.75 -21.23
N PHE A 185 14.23 -16.38 -21.02
CA PHE A 185 12.93 -15.75 -21.29
C PHE A 185 12.63 -14.57 -20.35
N LEU A 186 13.09 -14.61 -19.10
CA LEU A 186 12.88 -13.52 -18.13
C LEU A 186 13.87 -12.36 -18.30
N LEU A 187 15.15 -12.70 -18.48
CA LEU A 187 16.27 -11.76 -18.41
C LEU A 187 16.85 -11.41 -19.78
N GLY A 188 16.60 -12.26 -20.78
CA GLY A 188 17.10 -12.06 -22.13
C GLY A 188 16.41 -10.87 -22.79
N THR A 189 17.18 -10.13 -23.56
CA THR A 189 16.62 -9.19 -24.53
C THR A 189 16.32 -9.96 -25.80
N SER A 190 15.15 -9.74 -26.41
CA SER A 190 14.90 -10.29 -27.74
C SER A 190 15.87 -9.61 -28.70
N THR A 191 16.95 -10.29 -29.10
CA THR A 191 17.66 -9.94 -30.32
C THR A 191 16.74 -10.35 -31.47
N VAL A 192 15.70 -9.54 -31.72
CA VAL A 192 15.05 -9.55 -33.01
C VAL A 192 16.08 -8.93 -33.94
N GLU A 193 17.03 -9.74 -34.39
CA GLU A 193 17.73 -9.44 -35.62
C GLU A 193 16.63 -9.39 -36.67
N GLU A 194 16.25 -8.18 -37.08
CA GLU A 194 15.46 -8.00 -38.29
C GLU A 194 16.29 -8.61 -39.42
N ASP A 195 16.02 -9.88 -39.75
CA ASP A 195 16.46 -10.59 -40.96
C ASP A 195 15.83 -9.95 -42.22
N SER A 196 15.94 -8.63 -42.35
CA SER A 196 15.48 -7.83 -43.46
C SER A 196 16.64 -7.04 -44.05
N LYS A 197 17.65 -7.77 -44.54
CA LYS A 197 18.45 -7.46 -45.74
C LYS A 197 19.59 -8.45 -45.84
N LEU A 198 19.46 -9.44 -46.72
CA LEU A 198 20.46 -9.74 -47.76
C LEU A 198 19.86 -10.75 -48.75
N LYS A 199 18.99 -10.26 -49.62
CA LYS A 199 18.91 -10.73 -51.01
C LYS A 199 19.38 -9.58 -51.88
N GLN A 200 20.62 -9.65 -52.33
CA GLN A 200 21.09 -9.17 -53.63
C GLN A 200 22.41 -9.88 -53.94
#